data_AF-A0A4Y9SY49-F1
#
_entry.id   AF-A0A4Y9SY49-F1
#
_cell.length_a   1.000
_cell.length_b   1.000
_cell.length_c   1.000
_cell.angle_alpha   90.00
_cell.angle_beta   90.00
_cell.angle_gamma   90.00
#
_symmetry.space_group_name_H-M   'P 1'
#
loop_
_entity.id
_entity.type
_entity.pdbx_description
1 polymer ?
#
loop_
_entity_poly.entity_id
_entity_poly.type
_entity_poly.pdbx_seq_one_letter_code
_entity_poly.pdbx_strand_id
1 'polypeptide(L)' 'MIFVTGGAGFIGSNFVLDWLAQSDEPVLNYDKLTYAGNLNNLASLKQDARHIFVRGDICDQAQVLALFQ' A
#
# COMPACT_ATOMS: atom_id res chain seq x y z
N MET A 1 -7.07 10.17 2.27
CA MET A 1 -6.07 9.08 2.16
C MET A 1 -6.84 7.82 1.82
N ILE A 2 -6.42 7.12 0.77
CA ILE A 2 -7.02 5.84 0.38
C ILE A 2 -6.24 4.69 1.03
N PHE A 3 -6.96 3.70 1.56
CA PHE A 3 -6.39 2.48 2.14
C PHE A 3 -6.41 1.35 1.11
N VAL A 4 -5.24 0.87 0.71
CA VAL A 4 -5.08 -0.15 -0.34
C VAL A 4 -4.46 -1.40 0.28
N THR A 5 -5.21 -2.51 0.28
CA THR A 5 -4.69 -3.80 0.71
C THR A 5 -4.09 -4.57 -0.46
N GLY A 6 -2.97 -5.26 -0.26
CA GLY A 6 -2.37 -6.07 -1.34
C GLY A 6 -1.64 -5.23 -2.41
N GLY A 7 -1.28 -3.99 -2.08
CA GLY A 7 -0.69 -3.03 -3.01
C GLY A 7 0.76 -3.33 -3.40
N ALA A 8 1.39 -4.39 -2.89
CA ALA A 8 2.70 -4.87 -3.37
C ALA A 8 2.58 -5.99 -4.42
N GLY A 9 1.37 -6.50 -4.70
CA GLY A 9 1.10 -7.45 -5.78
C GLY A 9 1.01 -6.79 -7.15
N PHE A 10 0.78 -7.57 -8.22
CA PHE A 10 0.78 -7.06 -9.60
C PHE A 10 -0.25 -5.95 -9.88
N ILE A 11 -1.54 -6.23 -9.65
CA ILE A 11 -2.61 -5.24 -9.89
C ILE A 11 -2.54 -4.13 -8.84
N GLY A 12 -2.36 -4.50 -7.57
CA GLY A 12 -2.30 -3.56 -6.46
C GLY A 12 -1.21 -2.51 -6.64
N SER A 13 0.00 -2.90 -7.05
CA SER A 13 1.08 -1.93 -7.25
C SER A 13 0.81 -0.98 -8.41
N ASN A 14 0.24 -1.48 -9.52
CA ASN A 14 -0.14 -0.60 -10.63
C ASN A 14 -1.23 0.38 -10.23
N PHE A 15 -2.22 -0.05 -9.43
CA PHE A 15 -3.23 0.85 -8.89
C PHE A 15 -2.59 1.96 -8.02
N VAL A 16 -1.68 1.61 -7.10
CA VAL A 16 -0.98 2.58 -6.26
C VAL A 16 -0.17 3.59 -7.08
N LEU A 17 0.56 3.11 -8.09
CA LEU A 17 1.35 3.95 -8.99
C LEU A 17 0.48 4.91 -9.80
N ASP A 18 -0.58 4.39 -10.44
CA ASP A 18 -1.50 5.20 -11.25
C ASP A 18 -2.24 6.23 -10.39
N TRP A 19 -2.66 5.85 -9.18
CA TRP A 19 -3.35 6.74 -8.26
C TRP A 19 -2.48 7.94 -7.87
N LEU A 20 -1.23 7.70 -7.48
CA LEU A 20 -0.31 8.77 -7.07
C LEU A 20 0.20 9.62 -8.24
N ALA A 21 0.10 9.12 -9.47
CA ALA A 21 0.39 9.89 -10.67
C ALA A 21 -0.74 10.87 -11.04
N GLN A 22 -1.98 10.55 -10.67
CA GLN A 22 -3.19 11.28 -11.09
C GLN A 22 -3.88 12.05 -9.96
N SER A 23 -3.51 11.77 -8.71
CA SER A 23 -4.13 12.34 -7.51
C SER A 23 -3.07 12.79 -6.50
N ASP A 24 -3.42 13.84 -5.74
CA ASP A 24 -2.65 14.28 -4.58
C ASP A 24 -3.07 13.57 -3.28
N GLU A 25 -4.10 12.72 -3.34
CA GLU A 25 -4.55 11.96 -2.18
C GLU A 25 -3.51 10.90 -1.77
N PRO A 26 -3.01 10.92 -0.51
CA PRO A 26 -2.08 9.91 -0.03
C PRO A 26 -2.65 8.49 -0.05
N VAL A 27 -1.76 7.51 -0.23
CA VAL A 27 -2.07 6.08 -0.21
C VAL A 27 -1.41 5.43 1.00
N LEU A 28 -2.21 4.75 1.82
CA LEU A 28 -1.70 3.78 2.80
C LEU A 28 -1.80 2.39 2.18
N ASN A 29 -0.65 1.86 1.76
CA ASN A 29 -0.50 0.53 1.19
C ASN A 29 -0.22 -0.49 2.29
N TYR A 30 -1.21 -1.35 2.56
CA TYR A 30 -1.18 -2.37 3.59
C TYR A 30 -1.02 -3.75 2.94
N ASP A 31 0.14 -4.38 3.12
CA ASP A 31 0.44 -5.65 2.46
C ASP A 31 1.14 -6.63 3.41
N LYS A 32 0.75 -7.90 3.33
CA LYS A 32 1.36 -8.99 4.12
C LYS A 32 2.78 -9.32 3.67
N LEU A 33 3.11 -8.98 2.42
CA LEU A 33 4.31 -9.42 1.70
C LEU A 33 4.43 -10.94 1.74
N THR A 34 3.42 -11.62 1.20
CA THR A 34 3.49 -13.05 0.91
C THR A 34 4.43 -13.30 -0.29
N TYR A 35 4.49 -14.54 -0.80
CA TYR A 35 5.29 -14.85 -2.00
C TYR A 35 4.91 -14.00 -3.23
N ALA A 36 3.68 -13.50 -3.31
CA ALA A 36 3.18 -12.71 -4.42
C ALA A 36 3.42 -11.20 -4.27
N GLY A 37 3.83 -10.74 -3.08
CA GLY A 37 4.11 -9.33 -2.81
C GLY A 37 5.57 -8.98 -3.09
N ASN A 38 5.82 -7.90 -3.84
CA ASN A 38 7.17 -7.47 -4.19
C ASN A 38 7.33 -5.94 -4.08
N LEU A 39 8.10 -5.47 -3.10
CA LEU A 39 8.37 -4.05 -2.88
C LEU A 39 9.10 -3.38 -4.06
N ASN A 40 9.79 -4.14 -4.91
CA ASN A 40 10.42 -3.58 -6.11
C ASN A 40 9.38 -3.01 -7.10
N ASN A 41 8.14 -3.48 -7.07
CA ASN A 41 7.05 -2.91 -7.87
C ASN A 41 6.75 -1.45 -7.50
N LEU A 42 7.10 -1.04 -6.28
CA LEU A 42 6.83 0.30 -5.71
C LEU A 42 8.12 1.12 -5.56
N ALA A 43 9.24 0.68 -6.13
CA ALA A 43 10.55 1.28 -5.88
C ALA A 43 10.63 2.76 -6.29
N SER A 44 9.87 3.18 -7.30
CA SER A 44 9.75 4.59 -7.73
C SER A 44 9.13 5.49 -6.67
N LEU A 45 8.35 4.94 -5.73
CA LEU A 45 7.66 5.69 -4.68
C LEU A 45 8.47 5.81 -3.38
N LYS A 46 9.71 5.30 -3.33
CA LYS A 46 10.52 5.25 -2.10
C LYS A 46 10.73 6.60 -1.42
N GLN A 47 10.67 7.70 -2.17
CA GLN A 47 10.83 9.07 -1.68
C GLN A 47 9.54 9.89 -1.77
N ASP A 48 8.42 9.29 -2.18
CA ASP A 48 7.12 9.99 -2.23
C ASP A 48 6.45 9.92 -0.85
N ALA A 49 6.38 11.06 -0.17
CA ALA A 49 5.74 11.17 1.14
C ALA A 49 4.24 10.84 1.14
N ARG A 50 3.60 10.81 -0.04
CA ARG A 50 2.20 10.42 -0.22
C ARG A 50 2.02 8.90 -0.20
N HIS A 51 3.08 8.11 -0.34
CA HIS A 51 3.04 6.65 -0.26
C HIS A 51 3.51 6.16 1.12
N ILE A 52 2.57 5.67 1.92
CA ILE A 52 2.83 5.10 3.24
C ILE A 52 2.70 3.58 3.12
N PHE A 53 3.78 2.85 3.37
CA PHE A 53 3.76 1.39 3.37
C PHE A 53 3.68 0.84 4.80
N VAL A 54 2.72 -0.04 5.05
CA VAL A 54 2.57 -0.78 6.30
C VAL A 54 2.56 -2.27 5.98
N ARG A 55 3.47 -3.02 6.61
CA ARG A 55 3.43 -4.48 6.53
C ARG A 55 2.45 -5.01 7.57
N GLY A 56 1.46 -5.78 7.13
CA GLY A 56 0.50 -6.38 8.05
C GLY A 56 -0.41 -7.40 7.37
N ASP A 57 -1.11 -8.20 8.18
CA ASP A 57 -2.08 -9.17 7.70
C ASP A 57 -3.49 -8.58 7.82
N ILE A 58 -4.30 -8.68 6.76
CA ILE A 58 -5.70 -8.24 6.82
C ILE A 58 -6.54 -9.10 7.77
N CYS A 59 -6.05 -10.29 8.12
CA CYS A 59 -6.66 -11.15 9.13
C CYS A 59 -6.37 -10.68 10.57
N ASP A 60 -5.42 -9.76 10.80
CA ASP A 60 -5.19 -9.14 12.10
C ASP A 60 -6.14 -7.95 12.30
N GLN A 61 -7.33 -8.25 12.82
CA GLN A 61 -8.38 -7.25 13.04
C GLN A 61 -7.90 -6.10 13.94
N ALA A 62 -7.13 -6.39 14.99
CA ALA A 62 -6.68 -5.36 15.91
C ALA A 62 -5.72 -4.39 15.22
N GLN A 63 -4.79 -4.91 14.42
CA GLN A 63 -3.86 -4.11 13.63
C GLN A 63 -4.58 -3.28 12.57
N VAL A 64 -5.56 -3.86 11.87
CA VAL A 64 -6.36 -3.12 10.88
C VAL A 64 -7.13 -1.99 11.55
N LEU A 65 -7.83 -2.26 12.66
CA LEU A 65 -8.62 -1.25 13.37
C LEU A 65 -7.75 -0.09 13.89
N ALA A 66 -6.53 -0.37 14.34
CA ALA A 66 -5.59 0.65 14.79
C ALA A 66 -5.17 1.65 13.68
N LEU A 67 -5.36 1.31 12.40
CA LEU A 67 -5.07 2.20 11.27
C LEU A 67 -6.23 3.16 10.92
N PHE A 68 -7.42 2.96 11.51
CA PHE A 68 -8.63 3.77 11.27
C PHE A 68 -9.02 4.65 12.46
N GLN A 69 -8.21 4.69 13.51
CA GLN A 69 -8.38 5.55 14.69
C GLN A 69 -7.55 6.82 14.56
#